data_AF-A0A8C4WUA3-F1
#
_entry.id   AF-A0A8C4WUA3-F1
#
_cell.length_a   1.000
_cell.length_b   1.000
_cell.length_c   1.000
_cell.angle_alpha   90.00
_cell.angle_beta   90.00
_cell.angle_gamma   90.00
#
_symmetry.space_group_name_H-M   'P 1'
#
loop_
_entity.id
_entity.type
_entity.pdbx_description
1 polymer ?
#
loop_
_entity_poly.entity_id
_entity_poly.type
_entity_poly.pdbx_seq_one_letter_code
_entity_poly.pdbx_strand_id
1 'polypeptide(L)'
;MCSSSKQGVDAKAVGLGALNNFTVNQPEGHKGRVKVLSWNDRYEKLTSSDETGFTIVWILHNGQWLEEMVNRHSGSVVGGMCWNSDGQKICIVYEDGTIIVGSVDDIIRLDTGMKIVDAQWNHCGSVLAIACCQQINSSQNMSAVQFYSPFGEHLRTLSLASKQLLGLAWDGTGCRIALALDTLVLFANVRPEYKWAYVRNTLVYAYTRRENAEHCVTFWNTKNGDKTSKFVLGLRGMSACDDVCLLSAFADNSQEMYKLLLCNDIGTQLDCKYVDIEPCHIAVTGTHVVVASRTEIYVWHYRVARRLTAMDVQQGAKPRWDGREKVYHIDHGLSSSDCATSEKKASTTTKDPICCIAALDKTLIVVGLSAGGLPGAASPSELFPLILLCLSGGGLVLKD
;
A
#
# COMPACT_ATOMS: atom_id res chain seq x y z
N MET A 1 34.36 -76.61 -23.59
CA MET A 1 33.15 -77.43 -23.36
C MET A 1 32.57 -77.04 -22.01
N CYS A 2 31.34 -76.53 -22.04
CA CYS A 2 30.28 -76.60 -21.03
C CYS A 2 30.51 -76.05 -19.60
N SER A 3 29.55 -75.44 -18.90
CA SER A 3 28.19 -74.99 -19.22
C SER A 3 27.65 -74.18 -18.03
N SER A 4 26.71 -73.28 -18.31
CA SER A 4 25.96 -72.36 -17.46
C SER A 4 25.04 -72.97 -16.38
N SER A 5 24.80 -72.22 -15.29
CA SER A 5 23.46 -71.91 -14.76
C SER A 5 23.47 -70.71 -13.78
N LYS A 6 22.48 -69.82 -13.94
CA LYS A 6 22.18 -68.67 -13.06
C LYS A 6 21.22 -69.12 -11.95
N GLN A 7 21.32 -68.54 -10.76
CA GLN A 7 20.17 -68.15 -9.94
C GLN A 7 20.58 -67.04 -8.98
N GLY A 8 19.90 -65.89 -9.08
CA GLY A 8 20.06 -64.74 -8.21
C GLY A 8 19.34 -64.96 -6.88
N VAL A 9 19.94 -64.47 -5.79
CA VAL A 9 19.33 -64.44 -4.47
C VAL A 9 18.73 -63.05 -4.28
N ASP A 10 17.39 -62.98 -4.27
CA ASP A 10 16.63 -61.79 -3.92
C ASP A 10 16.91 -61.39 -2.46
N ALA A 11 17.51 -60.22 -2.26
CA ALA A 11 17.52 -59.56 -0.97
C ALA A 11 16.12 -58.99 -0.70
N LYS A 12 15.32 -59.70 0.10
CA LYS A 12 14.04 -59.23 0.62
C LYS A 12 14.21 -57.86 1.29
N ALA A 13 13.53 -56.86 0.75
CA ALA A 13 13.31 -55.59 1.43
C ALA A 13 12.65 -55.85 2.79
N VAL A 14 13.32 -55.42 3.86
CA VAL A 14 12.76 -55.42 5.21
C VAL A 14 11.62 -54.41 5.22
N GLY A 15 10.40 -54.89 5.45
CA GLY A 15 9.21 -54.06 5.55
C GLY A 15 9.33 -53.07 6.71
N LEU A 16 9.20 -51.78 6.40
CA LEU A 16 8.87 -50.76 7.39
C LEU A 16 7.41 -50.96 7.82
N GLY A 17 7.23 -51.71 8.90
CA GLY A 17 5.96 -51.79 9.61
C GLY A 17 5.59 -50.45 10.24
N ALA A 18 4.43 -49.93 9.81
CA ALA A 18 3.51 -49.05 10.53
C ALA A 18 4.07 -48.04 11.54
N LEU A 19 4.35 -46.83 11.04
CA LEU A 19 4.01 -45.57 11.72
C LEU A 19 2.79 -44.97 11.01
N ASN A 20 1.65 -45.66 11.02
CA ASN A 20 0.45 -45.26 10.27
C ASN A 20 -0.38 -44.21 11.04
N ASN A 21 0.22 -43.06 11.34
CA ASN A 21 -0.51 -41.84 11.76
C ASN A 21 -0.79 -40.89 10.56
N PHE A 22 -0.64 -41.37 9.33
CA PHE A 22 -0.83 -40.59 8.11
C PHE A 22 -2.06 -41.11 7.36
N THR A 23 -3.03 -40.24 7.14
CA THR A 23 -4.15 -40.45 6.22
C THR A 23 -3.86 -39.73 4.91
N VAL A 24 -3.95 -40.44 3.78
CA VAL A 24 -3.72 -39.88 2.45
C VAL A 24 -5.06 -39.64 1.76
N ASN A 25 -5.30 -38.40 1.32
CA ASN A 25 -6.44 -38.02 0.50
C ASN A 25 -5.95 -37.64 -0.91
N GLN A 26 -6.64 -38.11 -1.94
CA GLN A 26 -6.32 -37.82 -3.34
C GLN A 26 -7.52 -37.16 -4.04
N PRO A 27 -7.62 -35.82 -4.02
CA PRO A 27 -8.66 -35.12 -4.76
C PRO A 27 -8.36 -35.15 -6.27
N GLU A 28 -9.40 -35.28 -7.08
CA GLU A 28 -9.33 -35.12 -8.54
C GLU A 28 -9.51 -33.65 -8.91
N GLY A 29 -8.73 -33.14 -9.86
CA GLY A 29 -8.90 -31.77 -10.37
C GLY A 29 -7.92 -31.43 -11.49
N HIS A 30 -6.62 -31.57 -11.24
CA HIS A 30 -5.58 -31.32 -12.25
C HIS A 30 -5.52 -32.42 -13.30
N LYS A 31 -5.38 -32.01 -14.56
CA LYS A 31 -5.15 -32.92 -15.70
C LYS A 31 -3.72 -32.84 -16.23
N GLY A 32 -3.03 -31.73 -15.98
CA GLY A 32 -1.61 -31.56 -16.29
C GLY A 32 -0.70 -31.90 -15.11
N ARG A 33 0.62 -31.87 -15.37
CA ARG A 33 1.62 -31.99 -14.30
C ARG A 33 1.53 -30.79 -13.35
N VAL A 34 1.30 -31.04 -12.06
CA VAL A 34 1.33 -30.00 -11.01
C VAL A 34 2.75 -29.43 -10.89
N LYS A 35 2.86 -28.10 -10.87
CA LYS A 35 4.14 -27.37 -10.92
C LYS A 35 4.42 -26.61 -9.64
N VAL A 36 3.41 -25.94 -9.08
CA VAL A 36 3.58 -25.05 -7.92
C VAL A 36 2.47 -25.32 -6.90
N LEU A 37 2.82 -25.25 -5.62
CA LEU A 37 1.92 -25.32 -4.49
C LEU A 37 2.19 -24.13 -3.58
N SER A 38 1.15 -23.59 -2.94
CA SER A 38 1.26 -22.48 -2.00
C SER A 38 0.20 -22.60 -0.92
N TRP A 39 0.62 -22.57 0.34
CA TRP A 39 -0.29 -22.61 1.49
C TRP A 39 -0.78 -21.21 1.87
N ASN A 40 -2.05 -21.13 2.24
CA ASN A 40 -2.63 -20.01 2.95
C ASN A 40 -2.86 -20.44 4.39
N ASP A 41 -1.88 -20.20 5.25
CA ASP A 41 -1.92 -20.62 6.66
C ASP A 41 -3.07 -19.96 7.45
N ARG A 42 -3.51 -18.76 7.04
CA ARG A 42 -4.56 -18.01 7.73
C ARG A 42 -5.93 -18.67 7.57
N TYR A 43 -6.23 -19.10 6.36
CA TYR A 43 -7.55 -19.62 6.00
C TYR A 43 -7.55 -21.14 5.78
N GLU A 44 -6.43 -21.81 6.04
CA GLU A 44 -6.24 -23.25 5.88
C GLU A 44 -6.55 -23.75 4.46
N LYS A 45 -6.16 -22.94 3.46
CA LYS A 45 -6.37 -23.26 2.05
C LYS A 45 -5.07 -23.64 1.38
N LEU A 46 -5.15 -24.56 0.43
CA LEU A 46 -4.02 -24.91 -0.43
C LEU A 46 -4.29 -24.39 -1.84
N THR A 47 -3.33 -23.71 -2.45
CA THR A 47 -3.39 -23.38 -3.87
C THR A 47 -2.40 -24.21 -4.64
N SER A 48 -2.82 -24.68 -5.80
CA SER A 48 -2.02 -25.52 -6.68
C SER A 48 -2.19 -25.08 -8.12
N SER A 49 -1.14 -25.19 -8.92
CA SER A 49 -1.19 -24.94 -10.35
C SER A 49 -0.50 -26.03 -11.17
N ASP A 50 -0.97 -26.24 -12.40
CA ASP A 50 -0.39 -27.18 -13.36
C ASP A 50 0.38 -26.49 -14.52
N GLU A 51 1.00 -27.31 -15.37
CA GLU A 51 1.77 -26.89 -16.53
C GLU A 51 0.95 -26.17 -17.62
N THR A 52 -0.39 -26.18 -17.54
CA THR A 52 -1.27 -25.45 -18.48
C THR A 52 -1.68 -24.07 -17.96
N GLY A 53 -1.27 -23.72 -16.74
CA GLY A 53 -1.71 -22.51 -16.04
C GLY A 53 -3.03 -22.69 -15.28
N PHE A 54 -3.55 -23.93 -15.22
CA PHE A 54 -4.76 -24.24 -14.45
C PHE A 54 -4.44 -24.15 -12.96
N THR A 55 -5.15 -23.28 -12.24
CA THR A 55 -4.94 -23.06 -10.81
C THR A 55 -6.19 -23.39 -10.02
N ILE A 56 -6.04 -24.14 -8.93
CA ILE A 56 -7.13 -24.55 -8.03
C ILE A 56 -6.80 -24.10 -6.61
N VAL A 57 -7.78 -23.49 -5.93
CA VAL A 57 -7.78 -23.27 -4.49
C VAL A 57 -8.61 -24.37 -3.84
N TRP A 58 -7.99 -25.11 -2.93
CA TRP A 58 -8.55 -26.23 -2.20
C TRP A 58 -8.92 -25.82 -0.78
N ILE A 59 -10.05 -26.34 -0.32
CA ILE A 59 -10.50 -26.24 1.07
C ILE A 59 -10.72 -27.65 1.65
N LEU A 60 -10.35 -27.86 2.90
CA LEU A 60 -10.62 -29.09 3.63
C LEU A 60 -11.97 -28.97 4.35
N HIS A 61 -12.96 -29.76 3.94
CA HIS A 61 -14.27 -29.80 4.59
C HIS A 61 -14.63 -31.24 4.94
N ASN A 62 -14.94 -31.49 6.22
CA ASN A 62 -15.29 -32.83 6.74
C ASN A 62 -14.29 -33.93 6.34
N GLY A 63 -12.98 -33.61 6.34
CA GLY A 63 -11.92 -34.54 6.00
C GLY A 63 -11.72 -34.78 4.49
N GLN A 64 -12.44 -34.07 3.63
CA GLN A 64 -12.31 -34.14 2.17
C GLN A 64 -11.83 -32.81 1.59
N TRP A 65 -10.93 -32.89 0.61
CA TRP A 65 -10.45 -31.71 -0.12
C TRP A 65 -11.40 -31.40 -1.27
N LEU A 66 -11.89 -30.17 -1.31
CA LEU A 66 -12.84 -29.67 -2.31
C LEU A 66 -12.25 -28.50 -3.09
N GLU A 67 -12.65 -28.35 -4.35
CA GLU A 67 -12.35 -27.18 -5.17
C GLU A 67 -13.23 -26.01 -4.71
N GLU A 68 -12.61 -24.92 -4.24
CA GLU A 68 -13.34 -23.70 -3.87
C GLU A 68 -13.34 -22.69 -5.03
N MET A 69 -12.17 -22.51 -5.66
CA MET A 69 -11.99 -21.57 -6.76
C MET A 69 -11.06 -22.16 -7.81
N VAL A 70 -11.35 -21.85 -9.06
CA VAL A 70 -10.59 -22.31 -10.22
C VAL A 70 -10.27 -21.13 -11.12
N ASN A 71 -9.00 -20.98 -11.49
CA ASN A 71 -8.54 -20.01 -12.48
C ASN A 71 -7.96 -20.74 -13.70
N ARG A 72 -8.43 -20.35 -14.89
CA ARG A 72 -8.00 -20.89 -16.18
C ARG A 72 -7.28 -19.81 -16.97
N HIS A 73 -6.06 -19.47 -16.55
CA HIS A 73 -5.22 -18.59 -17.34
C HIS A 73 -4.57 -19.38 -18.47
N SER A 74 -5.17 -19.35 -19.66
CA SER A 74 -4.68 -20.09 -20.82
C SER A 74 -3.51 -19.36 -21.47
N GLY A 75 -2.35 -20.02 -21.57
CA GLY A 75 -1.28 -19.60 -22.48
C GLY A 75 0.12 -19.47 -21.87
N SER A 76 0.25 -19.57 -20.55
CA SER A 76 1.56 -19.47 -19.88
C SER A 76 1.62 -20.28 -18.59
N VAL A 77 2.79 -20.82 -18.28
CA VAL A 77 3.04 -21.66 -17.12
C VAL A 77 3.20 -20.79 -15.87
N VAL A 78 2.63 -21.22 -14.75
CA VAL A 78 2.85 -20.56 -13.46
C VAL A 78 4.28 -20.85 -12.99
N GLY A 79 5.09 -19.80 -12.92
CA GLY A 79 6.47 -19.85 -12.42
C GLY A 79 6.58 -19.78 -10.89
N GLY A 80 5.57 -19.22 -10.23
CA GLY A 80 5.55 -19.07 -8.77
C GLY A 80 4.18 -18.61 -8.23
N MET A 81 3.92 -18.91 -6.95
CA MET A 81 2.71 -18.48 -6.25
C MET A 81 3.02 -18.19 -4.78
N CYS A 82 2.52 -17.07 -4.27
CA CYS A 82 2.64 -16.73 -2.86
C CYS A 82 1.41 -15.98 -2.33
N TRP A 83 0.88 -16.47 -1.20
CA TRP A 83 -0.09 -15.73 -0.40
C TRP A 83 0.59 -14.63 0.40
N ASN A 84 -0.09 -13.51 0.58
CA ASN A 84 0.35 -12.46 1.50
C ASN A 84 0.14 -12.90 2.96
N SER A 85 0.74 -12.17 3.91
CA SER A 85 0.79 -12.59 5.31
C SER A 85 -0.57 -12.68 6.02
N ASP A 86 -1.60 -11.97 5.54
CA ASP A 86 -2.96 -12.05 6.07
C ASP A 86 -3.83 -13.09 5.34
N GLY A 87 -3.31 -13.71 4.27
CA GLY A 87 -4.02 -14.71 3.48
C GLY A 87 -5.15 -14.17 2.61
N GLN A 88 -5.36 -12.86 2.51
CA GLN A 88 -6.44 -12.26 1.74
C GLN A 88 -6.08 -12.06 0.26
N LYS A 89 -4.79 -12.05 -0.07
CA LYS A 89 -4.30 -11.88 -1.44
C LYS A 89 -3.32 -12.97 -1.83
N ILE A 90 -3.48 -13.48 -3.06
CA ILE A 90 -2.53 -14.38 -3.70
C ILE A 90 -1.85 -13.67 -4.86
N CYS A 91 -0.54 -13.80 -4.95
CA CYS A 91 0.22 -13.45 -6.14
C CYS A 91 0.51 -14.73 -6.94
N ILE A 92 0.20 -14.71 -8.24
CA ILE A 92 0.52 -15.75 -9.21
C ILE A 92 1.37 -15.10 -10.29
N VAL A 93 2.58 -15.63 -10.50
CA VAL A 93 3.49 -15.15 -11.54
C VAL A 93 3.63 -16.18 -12.64
N TYR A 94 3.61 -15.70 -13.88
CA TYR A 94 3.72 -16.52 -15.08
C TYR A 94 5.10 -16.33 -15.72
N GLU A 95 5.56 -17.36 -16.44
CA GLU A 95 6.89 -17.32 -17.08
C GLU A 95 7.01 -16.26 -18.17
N ASP A 96 5.90 -15.79 -18.72
CA ASP A 96 5.82 -14.75 -19.76
C ASP A 96 5.93 -13.32 -19.22
N GLY A 97 6.02 -13.13 -17.91
CA GLY A 97 6.11 -11.81 -17.27
C GLY A 97 4.78 -11.28 -16.72
N THR A 98 3.67 -11.99 -16.97
CA THR A 98 2.35 -11.67 -16.43
C THR A 98 2.30 -11.97 -14.93
N ILE A 99 1.63 -11.10 -14.18
CA ILE A 99 1.35 -11.28 -12.76
C ILE A 99 -0.14 -11.09 -12.53
N ILE A 100 -0.71 -11.96 -11.72
CA ILE A 100 -2.06 -11.79 -11.17
C ILE A 100 -1.94 -11.66 -9.65
N VAL A 101 -2.44 -10.55 -9.13
CA VAL A 101 -2.71 -10.38 -7.69
C VAL A 101 -4.21 -10.50 -7.49
N GLY A 102 -4.64 -11.65 -6.97
CA GLY A 102 -6.04 -11.97 -6.74
C GLY A 102 -6.45 -11.80 -5.29
N SER A 103 -7.65 -11.31 -5.07
CA SER A 103 -8.36 -11.29 -3.79
C SER A 103 -9.81 -11.73 -3.98
N VAL A 104 -10.59 -11.79 -2.91
CA VAL A 104 -12.02 -12.13 -2.99
C VAL A 104 -12.79 -11.10 -3.84
N ASP A 105 -12.45 -9.81 -3.69
CA ASP A 105 -13.22 -8.71 -4.27
C ASP A 105 -12.67 -8.22 -5.62
N ASP A 106 -11.38 -8.44 -5.88
CA ASP A 106 -10.69 -7.84 -7.02
C ASP A 106 -9.53 -8.69 -7.55
N ILE A 107 -9.25 -8.55 -8.86
CA ILE A 107 -8.16 -9.21 -9.59
C ILE A 107 -7.35 -8.16 -10.35
N ILE A 108 -6.12 -7.97 -9.90
CA ILE A 108 -5.19 -7.03 -10.52
C ILE A 108 -4.25 -7.80 -11.46
N ARG A 109 -4.12 -7.31 -12.69
CA ARG A 109 -3.19 -7.85 -13.70
C ARG A 109 -2.04 -6.87 -13.91
N LEU A 110 -0.82 -7.34 -13.77
CA LEU A 110 0.41 -6.57 -14.00
C LEU A 110 1.25 -7.28 -15.06
N ASP A 111 2.08 -6.50 -15.76
CA ASP A 111 3.10 -7.01 -16.67
C ASP A 111 4.43 -6.34 -16.32
N THR A 112 5.45 -7.15 -16.07
CA THR A 112 6.79 -6.67 -15.74
C THR A 112 7.64 -6.37 -16.98
N GLY A 113 7.22 -6.84 -18.16
CA GLY A 113 7.97 -6.78 -19.41
C GLY A 113 9.26 -7.62 -19.40
N MET A 114 9.47 -8.45 -18.38
CA MET A 114 10.67 -9.24 -18.16
C MET A 114 10.31 -10.64 -17.69
N LYS A 115 11.24 -11.59 -17.85
CA LYS A 115 11.05 -12.94 -17.34
C LYS A 115 11.12 -12.94 -15.81
N ILE A 116 10.11 -13.48 -15.16
CA ILE A 116 10.06 -13.58 -13.70
C ILE A 116 10.88 -14.78 -13.24
N VAL A 117 11.66 -14.58 -12.18
CA VAL A 117 12.51 -15.59 -11.54
C VAL A 117 11.90 -16.03 -10.21
N ASP A 118 11.45 -15.07 -9.40
CA ASP A 118 10.92 -15.31 -8.06
C ASP A 118 9.98 -14.17 -7.65
N ALA A 119 9.05 -14.44 -6.73
CA ALA A 119 8.07 -13.48 -6.24
C ALA A 119 7.76 -13.75 -4.77
N GLN A 120 7.96 -12.74 -3.91
CA GLN A 120 7.60 -12.85 -2.50
C GLN A 120 7.05 -11.54 -1.94
N TRP A 121 6.01 -11.69 -1.13
CA TRP A 121 5.55 -10.66 -0.22
C TRP A 121 6.56 -10.44 0.89
N ASN A 122 6.71 -9.19 1.32
CA ASN A 122 7.39 -8.89 2.57
C ASN A 122 6.61 -9.45 3.77
N HIS A 123 7.26 -9.48 4.94
CA HIS A 123 6.72 -10.10 6.14
C HIS A 123 5.29 -9.65 6.51
N CYS A 124 4.94 -8.38 6.26
CA CYS A 124 3.64 -7.81 6.59
C CYS A 124 2.65 -7.75 5.42
N GLY A 125 2.99 -8.29 4.24
CA GLY A 125 2.12 -8.29 3.07
C GLY A 125 1.88 -6.92 2.44
N SER A 126 2.65 -5.90 2.83
CA SER A 126 2.50 -4.51 2.33
C SER A 126 3.30 -4.22 1.07
N VAL A 127 4.26 -5.08 0.71
CA VAL A 127 5.09 -4.92 -0.49
C VAL A 127 5.29 -6.28 -1.12
N LEU A 128 5.02 -6.37 -2.42
CA LEU A 128 5.34 -7.52 -3.26
C LEU A 128 6.65 -7.23 -4.01
N ALA A 129 7.67 -8.08 -3.82
CA ALA A 129 8.90 -8.02 -4.61
C ALA A 129 8.88 -9.07 -5.70
N ILE A 130 9.17 -8.65 -6.93
CA ILE A 130 9.29 -9.50 -8.10
C ILE A 130 10.73 -9.44 -8.60
N ALA A 131 11.41 -10.58 -8.55
CA ALA A 131 12.70 -10.78 -9.19
C ALA A 131 12.49 -11.02 -10.69
N CYS A 132 13.07 -10.16 -11.51
CA CYS A 132 13.00 -10.22 -12.96
C CYS A 132 14.40 -10.35 -13.56
N CYS A 133 14.50 -11.05 -14.69
CA CYS A 133 15.66 -11.01 -15.56
C CYS A 133 15.24 -10.85 -17.02
N GLN A 134 16.06 -10.15 -17.79
CA GLN A 134 15.91 -10.00 -19.22
C GLN A 134 17.27 -10.16 -19.88
N GLN A 135 17.34 -11.03 -20.87
CA GLN A 135 18.52 -11.16 -21.70
C GLN A 135 18.46 -10.07 -22.78
N ILE A 136 19.36 -9.09 -22.73
CA ILE A 136 19.42 -8.00 -23.72
C ILE A 136 20.16 -8.51 -24.96
N ASN A 137 21.36 -9.06 -24.76
CA ASN A 137 22.22 -9.61 -25.81
C ASN A 137 22.82 -10.95 -25.33
N SER A 138 23.55 -11.68 -26.19
CA SER A 138 24.21 -12.95 -25.84
C SER A 138 25.19 -12.87 -24.65
N SER A 139 25.62 -11.67 -24.24
CA SER A 139 26.58 -11.43 -23.17
C SER A 139 26.08 -10.53 -22.03
N GLN A 140 24.90 -9.93 -22.16
CA GLN A 140 24.39 -8.97 -21.18
C GLN A 140 22.98 -9.34 -20.74
N ASN A 141 22.86 -9.60 -19.44
CA ASN A 141 21.59 -9.77 -18.76
C ASN A 141 21.30 -8.53 -17.92
N MET A 142 20.07 -8.04 -17.98
CA MET A 142 19.57 -7.06 -17.03
C MET A 142 18.75 -7.81 -15.99
N SER A 143 19.12 -7.67 -14.72
CA SER A 143 18.30 -8.17 -13.63
C SER A 143 17.73 -6.99 -12.88
N ALA A 144 16.49 -7.12 -12.42
CA ALA A 144 15.86 -6.10 -11.64
C ALA A 144 14.96 -6.73 -10.57
N VAL A 145 14.78 -6.03 -9.47
CA VAL A 145 13.72 -6.32 -8.51
C VAL A 145 12.71 -5.20 -8.58
N GLN A 146 11.50 -5.51 -9.01
CA GLN A 146 10.38 -4.57 -9.03
C GLN A 146 9.56 -4.74 -7.75
N PHE A 147 9.19 -3.64 -7.12
CA PHE A 147 8.39 -3.60 -5.89
C PHE A 147 7.02 -3.03 -6.20
N TYR A 148 5.98 -3.71 -5.76
CA TYR A 148 4.59 -3.33 -5.97
C TYR A 148 3.84 -3.22 -4.64
N SER A 149 2.84 -2.34 -4.61
CA SER A 149 1.85 -2.31 -3.54
C SER A 149 0.89 -3.52 -3.66
N PRO A 150 0.14 -3.85 -2.61
CA PRO A 150 -0.87 -4.92 -2.67
C PRO A 150 -2.02 -4.62 -3.62
N PHE A 151 -2.09 -3.39 -4.12
CA PHE A 151 -3.08 -2.88 -5.06
C PHE A 151 -2.53 -2.77 -6.49
N GLY A 152 -1.30 -3.25 -6.73
CA GLY A 152 -0.68 -3.27 -8.06
C GLY A 152 0.03 -2.00 -8.47
N GLU A 153 0.15 -1.01 -7.58
CA GLU A 153 0.92 0.20 -7.87
C GLU A 153 2.41 -0.13 -7.86
N HIS A 154 3.13 0.30 -8.89
CA HIS A 154 4.58 0.17 -8.93
C HIS A 154 5.23 1.16 -7.96
N LEU A 155 5.96 0.65 -6.98
CA LEU A 155 6.61 1.45 -5.93
C LEU A 155 8.04 1.83 -6.31
N ARG A 156 8.82 0.88 -6.83
CA ARG A 156 10.24 1.06 -7.14
C ARG A 156 10.78 -0.06 -8.02
N THR A 157 11.81 0.24 -8.81
CA THR A 157 12.66 -0.76 -9.47
C THR A 157 14.10 -0.64 -8.96
N LEU A 158 14.66 -1.74 -8.46
CA LEU A 158 16.08 -1.89 -8.17
C LEU A 158 16.75 -2.59 -9.36
N SER A 159 17.45 -1.83 -10.19
CA SER A 159 18.24 -2.40 -11.30
C SER A 159 19.57 -2.94 -10.79
N LEU A 160 19.91 -4.16 -11.19
CA LEU A 160 21.11 -4.88 -10.81
C LEU A 160 21.97 -5.07 -12.07
N ALA A 161 23.20 -4.57 -12.04
CA ALA A 161 24.10 -4.59 -13.19
C ALA A 161 24.58 -6.02 -13.52
N SER A 162 24.35 -6.45 -14.77
CA SER A 162 24.90 -7.61 -15.49
C SER A 162 24.93 -8.99 -14.82
N LYS A 163 24.36 -9.14 -13.62
CA LYS A 163 24.34 -10.41 -12.87
C LYS A 163 22.99 -11.08 -12.98
N GLN A 164 22.99 -12.40 -13.10
CA GLN A 164 21.76 -13.19 -13.13
C GLN A 164 21.18 -13.29 -11.72
N LEU A 165 19.95 -12.80 -11.56
CA LEU A 165 19.17 -12.98 -10.34
C LEU A 165 18.58 -14.39 -10.32
N LEU A 166 18.75 -15.07 -9.18
CA LEU A 166 18.34 -16.46 -8.98
C LEU A 166 17.18 -16.60 -7.99
N GLY A 167 16.99 -15.63 -7.10
CA GLY A 167 15.93 -15.65 -6.12
C GLY A 167 16.05 -14.51 -5.12
N LEU A 168 15.03 -14.37 -4.28
CA LEU A 168 14.97 -13.36 -3.23
C LEU A 168 14.46 -13.96 -1.92
N ALA A 169 14.76 -13.29 -0.80
CA ALA A 169 14.22 -13.66 0.50
C ALA A 169 14.08 -12.43 1.39
N TRP A 170 12.90 -12.25 1.99
CA TRP A 170 12.67 -11.19 2.96
C TRP A 170 13.14 -11.59 4.37
N ASP A 171 13.60 -10.61 5.14
CA ASP A 171 13.78 -10.81 6.58
C ASP A 171 12.43 -10.77 7.33
N GLY A 172 12.40 -11.29 8.57
CA GLY A 172 11.18 -11.34 9.38
C GLY A 172 10.63 -9.98 9.83
N THR A 173 11.32 -8.88 9.49
CA THR A 173 10.84 -7.51 9.74
C THR A 173 10.18 -6.89 8.50
N GLY A 174 10.41 -7.47 7.32
CA GLY A 174 9.97 -6.92 6.04
C GLY A 174 10.73 -5.66 5.61
N CYS A 175 11.84 -5.33 6.27
CA CYS A 175 12.65 -4.14 6.00
C CYS A 175 14.01 -4.47 5.37
N ARG A 176 14.34 -5.75 5.21
CA ARG A 176 15.53 -6.19 4.47
C ARG A 176 15.18 -7.30 3.51
N ILE A 177 15.83 -7.27 2.36
CA ILE A 177 15.72 -8.31 1.34
C ILE A 177 17.11 -8.81 0.98
N ALA A 178 17.28 -10.13 0.97
CA ALA A 178 18.44 -10.81 0.46
C ALA A 178 18.20 -11.20 -1.00
N LEU A 179 19.20 -10.98 -1.85
CA LEU A 179 19.15 -11.26 -3.29
C LEU A 179 20.27 -12.23 -3.63
N ALA A 180 19.91 -13.36 -4.26
CA ALA A 180 20.86 -14.32 -4.78
C ALA A 180 21.25 -13.93 -6.20
N LEU A 181 22.49 -13.48 -6.39
CA LEU A 181 23.05 -13.04 -7.67
C LEU A 181 24.23 -13.93 -8.07
N ASP A 182 23.97 -14.94 -8.89
CA ASP A 182 24.99 -15.92 -9.32
C ASP A 182 25.80 -16.49 -8.13
N THR A 183 26.98 -15.95 -7.84
CA THR A 183 27.85 -16.36 -6.72
C THR A 183 27.77 -15.46 -5.47
N LEU A 184 26.96 -14.41 -5.48
CA LEU A 184 26.88 -13.40 -4.43
C LEU A 184 25.51 -13.38 -3.75
N VAL A 185 25.52 -13.05 -2.46
CA VAL A 185 24.32 -12.67 -1.71
C VAL A 185 24.40 -11.19 -1.39
N LEU A 186 23.47 -10.39 -1.93
CA LEU A 186 23.34 -8.98 -1.60
C LEU A 186 22.23 -8.77 -0.57
N PHE A 187 22.47 -7.86 0.37
CA PHE A 187 21.45 -7.42 1.32
C PHE A 187 21.07 -5.97 1.00
N ALA A 188 19.79 -5.75 0.71
CA ALA A 188 19.24 -4.41 0.51
C ALA A 188 18.31 -4.06 1.67
N ASN A 189 18.45 -2.83 2.17
CA ASN A 189 17.52 -2.27 3.14
C ASN A 189 16.35 -1.62 2.40
N VAL A 190 15.15 -2.05 2.73
CA VAL A 190 13.90 -1.43 2.31
C VAL A 190 13.45 -0.53 3.45
N ARG A 191 13.28 0.77 3.17
CA ARG A 191 12.74 1.73 4.14
C ARG A 191 11.30 2.03 3.74
N PRO A 192 10.31 1.48 4.46
CA PRO A 192 8.92 1.87 4.27
C PRO A 192 8.76 3.37 4.53
N GLU A 193 7.85 3.99 3.79
CA GLU A 193 7.43 5.35 4.10
C GLU A 193 6.48 5.31 5.29
N TYR A 194 7.04 5.45 6.49
CA TYR A 194 6.25 5.55 7.70
C TYR A 194 5.53 6.89 7.73
N LYS A 195 4.22 6.87 8.00
CA LYS A 195 3.46 8.09 8.30
C LYS A 195 3.74 8.49 9.73
N TRP A 196 4.21 9.71 9.91
CA TRP A 196 4.51 10.26 11.22
C TRP A 196 4.28 11.77 11.24
N ALA A 197 4.12 12.30 12.44
CA ALA A 197 4.08 13.73 12.72
C ALA A 197 4.67 13.96 14.11
N TYR A 198 5.10 15.19 14.38
CA TYR A 198 5.62 15.57 15.70
C TYR A 198 4.84 16.77 16.22
N VAL A 199 4.20 16.61 17.38
CA VAL A 199 3.36 17.64 18.00
C VAL A 199 3.83 17.85 19.44
N ARG A 200 4.17 19.09 19.80
CA ARG A 200 4.80 19.42 21.09
C ARG A 200 6.02 18.54 21.42
N ASN A 201 5.84 17.53 22.28
CA ASN A 201 6.86 16.56 22.69
C ASN A 201 6.46 15.12 22.34
N THR A 202 5.46 14.95 21.48
CA THR A 202 4.91 13.65 21.12
C THR A 202 5.26 13.32 19.69
N LEU A 203 5.98 12.21 19.50
CA LEU A 203 6.10 11.56 18.21
C LEU A 203 4.83 10.76 17.95
N VAL A 204 4.10 11.15 16.91
CA VAL A 204 2.93 10.41 16.44
C VAL A 204 3.36 9.60 15.24
N TYR A 205 3.21 8.29 15.27
CA TYR A 205 3.62 7.41 14.17
C TYR A 205 2.61 6.30 13.95
N ALA A 206 2.47 5.85 12.71
CA ALA A 206 1.53 4.80 12.32
C ALA A 206 2.24 3.53 11.83
N TYR A 207 1.67 2.38 12.16
CA TYR A 207 2.09 1.08 11.64
C TYR A 207 0.89 0.12 11.55
N THR A 208 0.95 -0.86 10.66
CA THR A 208 -0.09 -1.89 10.53
C THR A 208 0.24 -3.07 11.44
N ARG A 209 -0.78 -3.67 12.07
CA ARG A 209 -0.65 -4.90 12.86
C ARG A 209 -1.06 -6.09 12.02
N ARG A 210 -0.42 -7.26 12.19
CA ARG A 210 -0.67 -8.48 11.39
C ARG A 210 -2.12 -8.98 11.41
N GLU A 211 -2.89 -8.59 12.42
CA GLU A 211 -4.25 -9.08 12.64
C GLU A 211 -5.35 -8.11 12.21
N ASN A 212 -5.01 -6.82 12.00
CA ASN A 212 -5.98 -5.77 11.72
C ASN A 212 -5.61 -5.02 10.44
N ALA A 213 -6.61 -4.82 9.58
CA ALA A 213 -6.51 -3.93 8.42
C ALA A 213 -6.35 -2.44 8.85
N GLU A 214 -6.60 -2.12 10.12
CA GLU A 214 -6.44 -0.78 10.68
C GLU A 214 -4.98 -0.44 11.00
N HIS A 215 -4.61 0.82 10.77
CA HIS A 215 -3.34 1.35 11.24
C HIS A 215 -3.43 1.65 12.74
N CYS A 216 -2.43 1.21 13.49
CA CYS A 216 -2.22 1.61 14.87
C CYS A 216 -1.43 2.92 14.89
N VAL A 217 -2.11 4.04 15.17
CA VAL A 217 -1.49 5.36 15.35
C VAL A 217 -1.11 5.52 16.81
N THR A 218 0.19 5.60 17.09
CA THR A 218 0.74 5.71 18.44
C THR A 218 1.21 7.13 18.71
N PHE A 219 0.76 7.70 19.82
CA PHE A 219 1.20 8.99 20.34
C PHE A 219 2.20 8.71 21.46
N TRP A 220 3.48 8.90 21.20
CA TRP A 220 4.55 8.65 22.16
C TRP A 220 5.18 9.97 22.61
N ASN A 221 4.95 10.34 23.86
CA ASN A 221 5.59 11.48 24.48
C ASN A 221 7.06 11.15 24.77
N THR A 222 7.97 11.84 24.10
CA THR A 222 9.41 11.60 24.12
C THR A 222 10.07 12.07 25.41
N LYS A 223 9.40 12.92 26.20
CA LYS A 223 9.95 13.44 27.47
C LYS A 223 9.64 12.56 28.66
N ASN A 224 8.39 12.11 28.81
CA ASN A 224 7.99 11.29 29.96
C ASN A 224 7.80 9.80 29.62
N GLY A 225 7.79 9.44 28.34
CA GLY A 225 7.65 8.06 27.88
C GLY A 225 6.22 7.58 27.71
N ASP A 226 5.21 8.40 27.99
CA ASP A 226 3.80 8.02 27.91
C ASP A 226 3.41 7.65 26.48
N LYS A 227 2.62 6.59 26.34
CA LYS A 227 2.13 6.09 25.06
C LYS A 227 0.63 5.91 25.09
N THR A 228 -0.06 6.52 24.13
CA THR A 228 -1.45 6.21 23.81
C THR A 228 -1.55 5.72 22.37
N SER A 229 -2.61 5.00 22.04
CA SER A 229 -2.78 4.48 20.67
C SER A 229 -4.24 4.58 20.23
N LYS A 230 -4.42 4.74 18.93
CA LYS A 230 -5.70 4.64 18.24
C LYS A 230 -5.60 3.70 17.05
N PHE A 231 -6.72 3.12 16.69
CA PHE A 231 -6.87 2.34 15.49
C PHE A 231 -7.64 3.17 14.46
N VAL A 232 -7.08 3.28 13.26
CA VAL A 232 -7.60 4.12 12.19
C VAL A 232 -7.57 3.31 10.90
N LEU A 233 -8.75 3.02 10.35
CA LEU A 233 -8.88 2.29 9.10
C LEU A 233 -8.51 3.19 7.91
N GLY A 234 -7.63 2.70 7.03
CA GLY A 234 -7.26 3.40 5.80
C GLY A 234 -6.64 4.79 5.99
N LEU A 235 -5.76 4.93 6.99
CA LEU A 235 -4.97 6.14 7.23
C LEU A 235 -4.23 6.58 5.96
N ARG A 236 -4.60 7.73 5.41
CA ARG A 236 -4.02 8.33 4.20
C ARG A 236 -2.89 9.30 4.51
N GLY A 237 -3.00 10.10 5.57
CA GLY A 237 -2.01 11.13 5.87
C GLY A 237 -1.97 11.51 7.34
N MET A 238 -0.82 12.05 7.74
CA MET A 238 -0.60 12.64 9.06
C MET A 238 0.10 13.98 8.91
N SER A 239 -0.32 14.98 9.68
CA SER A 239 0.34 16.28 9.75
C SER A 239 0.19 16.83 11.17
N ALA A 240 1.07 17.73 11.59
CA ALA A 240 0.96 18.39 12.89
C ALA A 240 1.45 19.83 12.80
N CYS A 241 0.82 20.69 13.59
CA CYS A 241 1.20 22.08 13.76
C CYS A 241 0.78 22.52 15.16
N ASP A 242 1.68 23.24 15.85
CA ASP A 242 1.51 23.72 17.22
C ASP A 242 1.07 22.61 18.19
N ASP A 243 -0.22 22.59 18.50
CA ASP A 243 -0.88 21.81 19.54
C ASP A 243 -1.82 20.74 18.96
N VAL A 244 -1.84 20.62 17.63
CA VAL A 244 -2.82 19.83 16.89
C VAL A 244 -2.11 18.85 15.96
N CYS A 245 -2.60 17.62 15.95
CA CYS A 245 -2.24 16.58 15.00
C CYS A 245 -3.45 16.24 14.14
N LEU A 246 -3.31 16.34 12.83
CA LEU A 246 -4.29 15.97 11.83
C LEU A 246 -4.02 14.55 11.32
N LEU A 247 -5.07 13.73 11.31
CA LEU A 247 -5.10 12.42 10.66
C LEU A 247 -6.15 12.46 9.55
N SER A 248 -5.82 12.00 8.35
CA SER A 248 -6.81 11.74 7.29
C SER A 248 -6.95 10.24 7.07
N ALA A 249 -8.19 9.75 6.96
CA ALA A 249 -8.48 8.33 6.87
C ALA A 249 -9.82 8.07 6.17
N PHE A 250 -10.16 6.80 5.89
CA PHE A 250 -11.52 6.45 5.48
C PHE A 250 -12.53 6.80 6.58
N ALA A 251 -13.74 7.18 6.16
CA ALA A 251 -14.85 7.36 7.08
C ALA A 251 -15.38 5.99 7.54
N ASP A 252 -15.96 5.97 8.74
CA ASP A 252 -16.56 4.78 9.32
C ASP A 252 -17.66 4.26 8.35
N ASN A 253 -17.49 3.06 7.79
CA ASN A 253 -18.41 2.36 6.87
C ASN A 253 -18.47 2.82 5.39
N SER A 254 -17.52 3.60 4.87
CA SER A 254 -17.44 3.86 3.43
C SER A 254 -16.00 4.11 2.96
N GLN A 255 -15.61 3.48 1.83
CA GLN A 255 -14.36 3.78 1.14
C GLN A 255 -14.45 5.03 0.24
N GLU A 256 -15.65 5.57 0.05
CA GLU A 256 -15.90 6.74 -0.81
C GLU A 256 -15.91 8.06 -0.03
N MET A 257 -15.97 7.99 1.30
CA MET A 257 -15.94 9.14 2.18
C MET A 257 -14.70 9.11 3.07
N TYR A 258 -14.17 10.29 3.36
CA TYR A 258 -12.96 10.45 4.17
C TYR A 258 -13.25 11.23 5.44
N LYS A 259 -12.51 10.94 6.50
CA LYS A 259 -12.58 11.60 7.79
C LYS A 259 -11.26 12.32 8.07
N LEU A 260 -11.35 13.62 8.34
CA LEU A 260 -10.28 14.47 8.84
C LEU A 260 -10.44 14.57 10.36
N LEU A 261 -9.51 13.98 11.09
CA LEU A 261 -9.56 13.91 12.55
C LEU A 261 -8.46 14.80 13.14
N LEU A 262 -8.86 15.83 13.88
CA LEU A 262 -7.95 16.66 14.66
C LEU A 262 -7.83 16.08 16.07
N CYS A 263 -6.61 15.82 16.50
CA CYS A 263 -6.25 15.30 17.82
C CYS A 263 -5.27 16.26 18.52
N ASN A 264 -5.23 16.20 19.84
CA ASN A 264 -4.13 16.78 20.60
C ASN A 264 -2.92 15.81 20.65
N ASP A 265 -1.90 16.18 21.43
CA ASP A 265 -0.63 15.48 21.61
C ASP A 265 -0.72 14.16 22.37
N ILE A 266 -1.86 13.82 22.96
CA ILE A 266 -2.13 12.51 23.59
C ILE A 266 -3.17 11.69 22.82
N GLY A 267 -3.60 12.17 21.66
CA GLY A 267 -4.61 11.53 20.84
C GLY A 267 -6.05 11.78 21.30
N THR A 268 -6.36 12.74 22.16
CA THR A 268 -7.76 13.11 22.38
C THR A 268 -8.30 13.85 21.17
N GLN A 269 -9.44 13.43 20.64
CA GLN A 269 -10.11 14.10 19.53
C GLN A 269 -10.53 15.52 19.94
N LEU A 270 -10.11 16.50 19.17
CA LEU A 270 -10.46 17.92 19.32
C LEU A 270 -11.65 18.27 18.43
N ASP A 271 -11.61 17.85 17.17
CA ASP A 271 -12.64 18.09 16.17
C ASP A 271 -12.54 17.03 15.06
N CYS A 272 -13.61 16.86 14.28
CA CYS A 272 -13.58 16.00 13.10
C CYS A 272 -14.47 16.52 11.98
N LYS A 273 -14.06 16.26 10.75
CA LYS A 273 -14.81 16.63 9.55
C LYS A 273 -14.86 15.46 8.56
N TYR A 274 -16.01 15.24 7.96
CA TYR A 274 -16.18 14.29 6.86
C TYR A 274 -16.14 15.04 5.54
N VAL A 275 -15.41 14.49 4.58
CA VAL A 275 -15.19 15.08 3.26
C VAL A 275 -15.30 14.02 2.17
N ASP A 276 -15.78 14.43 1.00
CA ASP A 276 -15.94 13.60 -0.21
C ASP A 276 -14.71 13.68 -1.15
N ILE A 277 -13.72 14.51 -0.80
CA ILE A 277 -12.47 14.67 -1.52
C ILE A 277 -11.43 13.64 -1.04
N GLU A 278 -10.79 12.91 -1.95
CA GLU A 278 -9.69 12.00 -1.60
C GLU A 278 -8.47 12.80 -1.12
N PRO A 279 -8.01 12.59 0.14
CA PRO A 279 -6.87 13.31 0.69
C PRO A 279 -5.55 12.70 0.18
N CYS A 280 -5.06 13.18 -0.95
CA CYS A 280 -3.73 12.82 -1.47
C CYS A 280 -2.62 13.52 -0.68
N HIS A 281 -2.83 14.79 -0.34
CA HIS A 281 -1.90 15.59 0.47
C HIS A 281 -2.66 16.37 1.53
N ILE A 282 -2.08 16.51 2.72
CA ILE A 282 -2.70 17.23 3.83
C ILE A 282 -1.70 18.16 4.51
N ALA A 283 -2.20 19.29 5.01
CA ALA A 283 -1.46 20.20 5.86
C ALA A 283 -2.39 20.78 6.92
N VAL A 284 -1.84 21.06 8.10
CA VAL A 284 -2.55 21.72 9.19
C VAL A 284 -1.75 22.92 9.64
N THR A 285 -2.42 24.02 9.93
CA THR A 285 -1.89 25.21 10.61
C THR A 285 -2.63 25.38 11.93
N GLY A 286 -2.27 26.36 12.77
CA GLY A 286 -3.00 26.64 14.02
C GLY A 286 -4.49 27.02 13.86
N THR A 287 -4.98 27.24 12.64
CA THR A 287 -6.39 27.64 12.39
C THR A 287 -7.05 26.93 11.20
N HIS A 288 -6.29 26.41 10.25
CA HIS A 288 -6.85 25.82 9.03
C HIS A 288 -6.31 24.41 8.80
N VAL A 289 -7.18 23.56 8.26
CA VAL A 289 -6.82 22.31 7.62
C VAL A 289 -6.92 22.52 6.12
N VAL A 290 -5.89 22.05 5.40
CA VAL A 290 -5.83 22.06 3.95
C VAL A 290 -5.68 20.63 3.49
N VAL A 291 -6.54 20.21 2.59
CA VAL A 291 -6.53 18.89 1.96
C VAL A 291 -6.51 19.09 0.46
N ALA A 292 -5.63 18.38 -0.23
CA ALA A 292 -5.58 18.37 -1.68
C ALA A 292 -5.81 16.96 -2.21
N SER A 293 -6.72 16.84 -3.19
CA SER A 293 -6.77 15.69 -4.09
C SER A 293 -5.85 15.94 -5.28
N ARG A 294 -6.02 15.18 -6.37
CA ARG A 294 -5.31 15.43 -7.63
C ARG A 294 -5.75 16.72 -8.33
N THR A 295 -6.98 17.18 -8.10
CA THR A 295 -7.62 18.28 -8.85
C THR A 295 -8.22 19.38 -7.99
N GLU A 296 -8.49 19.10 -6.71
CA GLU A 296 -9.21 19.99 -5.82
C GLU A 296 -8.41 20.28 -4.54
N ILE A 297 -8.58 21.48 -4.01
CA ILE A 297 -8.06 21.92 -2.71
C ILE A 297 -9.24 22.26 -1.82
N TYR A 298 -9.40 21.50 -0.75
CA TYR A 298 -10.35 21.73 0.31
C TYR A 298 -9.66 22.46 1.48
N VAL A 299 -10.27 23.57 1.91
CA VAL A 299 -9.81 24.35 3.07
C VAL A 299 -10.91 24.39 4.10
N TRP A 300 -10.57 23.99 5.33
CA TRP A 300 -11.46 24.01 6.48
C TRP A 300 -10.88 24.88 7.59
N HIS A 301 -11.62 25.91 7.98
CA HIS A 301 -11.31 26.71 9.17
C HIS A 301 -11.88 26.02 10.41
N TYR A 302 -11.00 25.39 11.19
CA TYR A 302 -11.38 24.71 12.42
C TYR A 302 -11.26 25.66 13.62
N ARG A 303 -12.01 25.37 14.69
CA ARG A 303 -11.84 26.05 15.97
C ARG A 303 -11.63 25.01 17.06
N VAL A 304 -10.42 24.98 17.61
CA VAL A 304 -10.22 24.33 18.90
C VAL A 304 -10.84 25.23 19.95
N ALA A 305 -11.78 24.70 20.74
CA ALA A 305 -12.33 25.41 21.88
C ALA A 305 -11.19 25.74 22.85
N ARG A 306 -10.63 26.95 22.74
CA ARG A 306 -9.73 27.49 23.75
C ARG A 306 -10.52 27.59 25.06
N ARG A 307 -9.86 27.32 26.19
CA ARG A 307 -10.41 27.66 27.51
C ARG A 307 -10.87 29.12 27.46
N LEU A 308 -12.18 29.34 27.60
CA LEU A 308 -12.76 30.68 27.68
C LEU A 308 -12.09 31.41 28.84
N THR A 309 -11.62 32.63 28.61
CA THR A 309 -11.17 33.49 29.70
C THR A 309 -12.39 34.07 30.41
N ALA A 310 -12.25 34.46 31.68
CA ALA A 310 -13.35 35.06 32.44
C ALA A 310 -13.91 36.33 31.75
N MET A 311 -13.10 37.02 30.95
CA MET A 311 -13.51 38.17 30.15
C MET A 311 -14.43 37.81 28.97
N ASP A 312 -14.19 36.67 28.31
CA ASP A 312 -15.01 36.20 27.18
C ASP A 312 -16.45 35.85 27.61
N VAL A 313 -16.60 35.35 28.84
CA VAL A 313 -17.89 35.01 29.45
C VAL A 313 -18.67 36.28 29.86
N GLN A 314 -17.96 37.34 30.28
CA GLN A 314 -18.58 38.61 30.67
C GLN A 314 -19.14 39.41 29.50
N GLN A 315 -18.62 39.23 28.28
CA GLN A 315 -19.05 39.99 27.10
C GLN A 315 -20.21 39.37 26.31
N GLY A 316 -20.77 38.23 26.74
CA GLY A 316 -21.98 37.66 26.14
C GLY A 316 -21.87 37.33 24.64
N ALA A 317 -20.66 37.33 24.08
CA ALA A 317 -20.44 37.09 22.66
C ALA A 317 -20.65 35.60 22.36
N LYS A 318 -21.86 35.21 21.95
CA LYS A 318 -22.04 33.99 21.16
C LYS A 318 -21.63 34.34 19.73
N PRO A 319 -20.46 33.90 19.23
CA PRO A 319 -20.16 34.08 17.83
C PRO A 319 -21.10 33.15 17.06
N ARG A 320 -21.99 33.72 16.26
CA ARG A 320 -22.68 33.00 15.17
C ARG A 320 -21.56 32.55 14.22
N TRP A 321 -21.11 31.31 14.36
CA TRP A 321 -19.98 30.77 13.61
C TRP A 321 -20.49 29.90 12.48
N ASP A 322 -20.32 30.39 11.26
CA ASP A 322 -20.45 29.62 10.04
C ASP A 322 -19.04 29.09 9.72
N GLY A 323 -18.84 27.77 9.86
CA GLY A 323 -17.56 27.13 9.58
C GLY A 323 -17.22 27.36 8.12
N ARG A 324 -16.35 28.35 7.84
CA ARG A 324 -15.99 28.68 6.46
C ARG A 324 -15.16 27.53 5.89
N GLU A 325 -15.82 26.75 5.06
CA GLU A 325 -15.24 25.70 4.26
C GLU A 325 -15.28 26.12 2.80
N LYS A 326 -14.20 25.82 2.08
CA LYS A 326 -14.08 26.18 0.67
C LYS A 326 -13.41 25.07 -0.10
N VAL A 327 -13.89 24.86 -1.32
CA VAL A 327 -13.32 23.92 -2.29
C VAL A 327 -12.89 24.70 -3.51
N TYR A 328 -11.69 24.44 -3.98
CA TYR A 328 -11.10 25.10 -5.13
C TYR A 328 -10.64 24.05 -6.12
N HIS A 329 -11.06 24.15 -7.38
CA HIS A 329 -10.55 23.30 -8.44
C HIS A 329 -9.34 23.99 -9.10
N ILE A 330 -8.24 23.27 -9.36
CA ILE A 330 -6.99 23.88 -9.86
C ILE A 330 -7.12 24.55 -11.23
N ASP A 331 -7.96 23.99 -12.12
CA ASP A 331 -8.15 24.52 -13.48
C ASP A 331 -9.15 25.70 -13.53
N HIS A 332 -9.93 25.91 -12.47
CA HIS A 332 -10.87 27.02 -12.38
C HIS A 332 -10.21 28.16 -11.59
N GLY A 333 -10.03 29.32 -12.25
CA GLY A 333 -9.37 30.47 -11.63
C GLY A 333 -9.95 30.78 -10.24
N LEU A 334 -9.07 31.11 -9.29
CA LEU A 334 -9.40 31.39 -7.89
C LEU A 334 -10.12 32.75 -7.70
N SER A 335 -11.13 33.02 -8.53
CA SER A 335 -11.93 34.24 -8.45
C SER A 335 -12.90 34.17 -7.25
N SER A 336 -12.81 35.19 -6.41
CA SER A 336 -13.44 35.31 -5.10
C SER A 336 -14.99 35.30 -5.05
N SER A 337 -15.76 35.15 -6.13
CA SER A 337 -17.21 35.38 -6.09
C SER A 337 -18.11 34.15 -6.11
N ASP A 338 -17.69 32.99 -6.61
CA ASP A 338 -18.65 31.93 -6.90
C ASP A 338 -18.46 30.74 -5.96
N CYS A 339 -19.18 30.79 -4.84
CA CYS A 339 -19.51 29.60 -4.06
C CYS A 339 -20.51 28.78 -4.88
N ALA A 340 -20.01 27.97 -5.81
CA ALA A 340 -20.85 27.02 -6.54
C ALA A 340 -21.33 25.94 -5.56
N THR A 341 -22.60 26.03 -5.15
CA THR A 341 -23.36 24.91 -4.61
C THR A 341 -23.24 23.73 -5.57
N SER A 342 -22.84 22.57 -5.01
CA SER A 342 -23.03 21.21 -5.52
C SER A 342 -23.99 21.13 -6.71
N GLU A 343 -23.50 20.78 -7.91
CA GLU A 343 -24.23 19.99 -8.94
C GLU A 343 -23.53 19.87 -10.32
N LYS A 344 -22.29 20.33 -10.50
CA LYS A 344 -21.52 20.09 -11.76
C LYS A 344 -20.11 19.52 -11.52
N LYS A 345 -20.01 18.39 -10.83
CA LYS A 345 -18.76 17.59 -10.77
C LYS A 345 -18.77 16.59 -11.94
N ALA A 346 -18.42 17.04 -13.13
CA ALA A 346 -18.17 16.16 -14.27
C ALA A 346 -16.68 16.24 -14.64
N SER A 347 -15.92 15.26 -14.15
CA SER A 347 -14.62 14.78 -14.63
C SER A 347 -13.86 15.67 -15.63
N THR A 348 -13.32 16.79 -15.18
CA THR A 348 -12.27 17.47 -15.92
C THR A 348 -10.95 16.76 -15.63
N THR A 349 -10.49 15.96 -16.59
CA THR A 349 -9.15 15.36 -16.53
C THR A 349 -8.12 16.48 -16.58
N THR A 350 -7.50 16.80 -15.45
CA THR A 350 -6.45 17.81 -15.39
C THR A 350 -5.16 17.28 -16.01
N LYS A 351 -4.40 18.16 -16.67
CA LYS A 351 -3.09 17.81 -17.24
C LYS A 351 -1.96 17.87 -16.20
N ASP A 352 -2.13 18.71 -15.18
CA ASP A 352 -1.11 19.01 -14.18
C ASP A 352 -1.68 18.78 -12.78
N PRO A 353 -1.80 17.52 -12.32
CA PRO A 353 -2.36 17.22 -11.00
C PRO A 353 -1.48 17.76 -9.87
N ILE A 354 -2.12 18.02 -8.72
CA ILE A 354 -1.43 18.40 -7.49
C ILE A 354 -0.52 17.25 -7.06
N CYS A 355 0.74 17.58 -6.76
CA CYS A 355 1.76 16.62 -6.32
C CYS A 355 2.29 16.89 -4.91
N CYS A 356 2.08 18.09 -4.34
CA CYS A 356 2.39 18.38 -2.95
C CYS A 356 1.64 19.64 -2.46
N ILE A 357 1.45 19.73 -1.14
CA ILE A 357 1.05 20.97 -0.48
C ILE A 357 1.94 21.24 0.74
N ALA A 358 2.18 22.51 1.02
CA ALA A 358 2.77 22.97 2.28
C ALA A 358 1.99 24.17 2.79
N ALA A 359 1.75 24.24 4.10
CA ALA A 359 1.03 25.35 4.73
C ALA A 359 1.88 26.01 5.83
N LEU A 360 1.81 27.33 5.95
CA LEU A 360 2.42 28.11 7.04
C LEU A 360 1.37 28.88 7.85
N ASP A 361 1.69 29.16 9.12
CA ASP A 361 0.81 29.77 10.14
C ASP A 361 0.09 31.05 9.70
N LYS A 362 0.67 31.78 8.75
CA LYS A 362 0.10 32.99 8.18
C LYS A 362 -0.15 32.85 6.69
N THR A 363 -0.94 31.84 6.36
CA THR A 363 -1.80 31.89 5.19
C THR A 363 -1.22 31.48 3.85
N LEU A 364 0.02 31.01 3.80
CA LEU A 364 0.63 30.55 2.56
C LEU A 364 0.42 29.05 2.35
N ILE A 365 -0.26 28.69 1.26
CA ILE A 365 -0.32 27.32 0.75
C ILE A 365 0.51 27.28 -0.52
N VAL A 366 1.56 26.48 -0.52
CA VAL A 366 2.33 26.20 -1.74
C VAL A 366 1.80 24.91 -2.33
N VAL A 367 1.41 24.93 -3.59
CA VAL A 367 0.91 23.77 -4.34
C VAL A 367 1.89 23.49 -5.45
N GLY A 368 2.53 22.31 -5.44
CA GLY A 368 3.28 21.83 -6.59
C GLY A 368 2.35 21.12 -7.56
N LEU A 369 2.47 21.39 -8.85
CA LEU A 369 1.81 20.59 -9.90
C LEU A 369 2.85 19.75 -10.63
N SER A 370 2.49 18.52 -11.02
CA SER A 370 3.37 17.71 -11.86
C SER A 370 3.35 18.24 -13.29
N ALA A 371 4.49 18.67 -13.83
CA ALA A 371 4.61 19.07 -15.22
C ALA A 371 4.54 17.84 -16.15
N GLY A 372 3.35 17.26 -16.35
CA GLY A 372 3.06 16.19 -17.33
C GLY A 372 3.93 14.92 -17.36
N GLY A 373 4.90 14.77 -16.46
CA GLY A 373 5.87 13.68 -16.47
C GLY A 373 5.35 12.44 -15.74
N LEU A 374 5.51 11.27 -16.36
CA LEU A 374 5.23 9.97 -15.75
C LEU A 374 5.88 9.86 -14.34
N PRO A 375 5.18 9.29 -13.34
CA PRO A 375 5.77 9.04 -12.03
C PRO A 375 6.97 8.11 -12.18
N GLY A 376 8.19 8.65 -11.99
CA GLY A 376 9.45 7.92 -12.12
C GLY A 376 10.48 8.51 -13.08
N ALA A 377 10.15 9.56 -13.85
CA ALA A 377 11.04 10.15 -14.85
C ALA A 377 11.45 11.60 -14.59
N ALA A 378 11.25 12.14 -13.38
CA ALA A 378 11.68 13.50 -13.07
C ALA A 378 13.22 13.55 -12.95
N SER A 379 13.88 14.17 -13.93
CA SER A 379 15.28 14.57 -13.80
C SER A 379 15.39 15.66 -12.70
N PRO A 380 16.51 15.77 -11.96
CA PRO A 380 16.68 16.78 -10.90
C PRO A 380 16.57 18.25 -11.39
N SER A 381 16.48 18.46 -12.70
CA SER A 381 16.46 19.76 -13.37
C SER A 381 15.07 20.25 -13.80
N GLU A 382 14.01 19.45 -13.66
CA GLU A 382 12.65 19.92 -13.98
C GLU A 382 12.06 20.70 -12.80
N LEU A 383 11.97 22.02 -12.95
CA LEU A 383 11.29 22.91 -12.01
C LEU A 383 9.79 22.61 -12.06
N PHE A 384 9.24 22.09 -10.96
CA PHE A 384 7.79 21.96 -10.80
C PHE A 384 7.15 23.35 -10.79
N PRO A 385 6.07 23.60 -11.56
CA PRO A 385 5.30 24.81 -11.40
C PRO A 385 4.74 24.86 -9.98
N LEU A 386 5.13 25.91 -9.24
CA LEU A 386 4.66 26.19 -7.89
C LEU A 386 3.57 27.25 -7.98
N ILE A 387 2.40 26.92 -7.44
CA ILE A 387 1.33 27.89 -7.23
C ILE A 387 1.38 28.32 -5.78
N LEU A 388 1.52 29.63 -5.58
CA LEU A 388 1.52 30.24 -4.26
C LEU A 388 0.12 30.78 -3.98
N LEU A 389 -0.57 30.20 -3.00
CA LEU A 389 -1.90 30.62 -2.59
C LEU A 389 -1.85 31.28 -1.22
N CYS A 390 -2.54 32.40 -1.08
CA CYS A 390 -2.70 33.11 0.18
C CYS A 390 -4.17 33.11 0.59
N LEU A 391 -4.53 32.76 1.84
CA LEU A 391 -5.89 33.09 2.30
C LEU A 391 -5.98 34.59 2.59
N SER A 392 -6.81 35.29 1.82
CA SER A 392 -7.11 36.71 1.95
C SER A 392 -8.63 36.88 1.96
N GLY A 393 -9.17 37.68 2.88
CA GLY A 393 -10.63 37.96 2.92
C GLY A 393 -11.52 36.72 3.13
N GLY A 394 -10.95 35.60 3.60
CA GLY A 394 -11.66 34.34 3.81
C GLY A 394 -11.66 33.40 2.61
N GLY A 395 -10.86 33.62 1.55
CA GLY A 395 -10.65 32.66 0.47
C GLY A 395 -9.20 32.61 -0.03
N LEU A 396 -8.84 31.58 -0.79
CA LEU A 396 -7.54 31.47 -1.47
C LEU A 396 -7.45 32.44 -2.64
N VAL A 397 -6.35 33.15 -2.70
CA VAL A 397 -5.98 34.09 -3.77
C VAL A 397 -4.59 33.69 -4.27
N LEU A 398 -4.43 33.61 -5.60
CA LEU A 398 -3.12 33.46 -6.23
C LEU A 398 -2.23 34.64 -5.85
N LYS A 399 -1.00 34.34 -5.46
CA LYS A 399 0.02 35.34 -5.17
C LYS A 399 1.08 35.26 -6.27
N ASP A 400 1.27 36.38 -6.97
CA ASP A 400 2.31 36.57 -7.98
C ASP A 400 3.73 36.45 -7.38
#